data_AF-A0A837RB63-F1
#
_entry.id   AF-A0A837RB63-F1
#
_cell.length_a   1.000
_cell.length_b   1.000
_cell.length_c   1.000
_cell.angle_alpha   90.00
_cell.angle_beta   90.00
_cell.angle_gamma   90.00
#
_symmetry.space_group_name_H-M   'P 1'
#
loop_
_entity.id
_entity.type
_entity.pdbx_description
1 polymer ?
#
loop_
_entity_poly.entity_id
_entity_poly.type
_entity_poly.pdbx_seq_one_letter_code
_entity_poly.pdbx_strand_id
1 'polypeptide(L)'
;MPETYNSSKSAEINSTLNLKLRKDAVELRELVAAGTSDDAIQERKEKMLNEVYRMLAYAFGEPVSHFDWEYRDDKKQYHIDQNLTPQSFFEKYVGWNLDDYVSIINAPTDDKPYNHTYTIEMLGNVLGGREVEHLNVSMADFKQLAIKQLQAGQSVWFGCDVGKSSDRQKGVMATDVYNKDELFDVDLAMSKAERLDYGESLMTHAMVITGVDLVDGQPTKWKVENSWGDKVGSKGFFVMSDAWMDEYCYQVVVNKEFLPDNLKQAQAEEPTVLAPWDPMGALA
;
A
#
# COMPACT_ATOMS: atom_id res chain seq x y z
N MET A 1 -13.94 -15.61 6.88
CA MET A 1 -14.65 -14.92 5.79
C MET A 1 -13.97 -15.31 4.48
N PRO A 2 -14.57 -16.20 3.68
CA PRO A 2 -14.05 -16.52 2.36
C PRO A 2 -14.27 -15.36 1.38
N GLU A 3 -13.58 -15.41 0.24
CA GLU A 3 -13.86 -14.53 -0.89
C GLU A 3 -15.32 -14.64 -1.35
N THR A 4 -15.86 -13.51 -1.82
CA THR A 4 -17.16 -13.39 -2.48
C THR A 4 -16.97 -13.04 -3.95
N TYR A 5 -18.05 -13.05 -4.74
CA TYR A 5 -18.01 -12.54 -6.11
C TYR A 5 -17.46 -11.10 -6.16
N ASN A 6 -17.89 -10.23 -5.25
CA ASN A 6 -17.54 -8.82 -5.26
C ASN A 6 -16.13 -8.54 -4.74
N SER A 7 -15.60 -9.34 -3.80
CA SER A 7 -14.21 -9.16 -3.35
C SER A 7 -13.21 -9.54 -4.44
N SER A 8 -13.55 -10.52 -5.28
CA SER A 8 -12.76 -10.89 -6.47
C SER A 8 -13.10 -10.07 -7.74
N LYS A 9 -14.18 -9.27 -7.73
CA LYS A 9 -14.62 -8.42 -8.86
C LYS A 9 -15.38 -7.17 -8.38
N SER A 10 -14.66 -6.22 -7.82
CA SER A 10 -15.24 -5.10 -7.04
C SER A 10 -15.78 -3.92 -7.86
N ALA A 11 -15.61 -3.89 -9.19
CA ALA A 11 -15.95 -2.73 -10.01
C ALA A 11 -17.43 -2.29 -9.88
N GLU A 12 -18.36 -3.25 -9.84
CA GLU A 12 -19.81 -2.97 -9.80
C GLU A 12 -20.25 -2.43 -8.43
N ILE A 13 -19.77 -3.04 -7.33
CA ILE A 13 -20.04 -2.54 -5.98
C ILE A 13 -19.41 -1.16 -5.76
N ASN A 14 -18.17 -0.94 -6.21
CA ASN A 14 -17.50 0.36 -6.09
C ASN A 14 -18.22 1.46 -6.88
N SER A 15 -18.65 1.18 -8.12
CA SER A 15 -19.44 2.13 -8.92
C SER A 15 -20.75 2.50 -8.21
N THR A 16 -21.44 1.51 -7.65
CA THR A 16 -22.73 1.71 -6.97
C THR A 16 -22.56 2.45 -5.64
N LEU A 17 -21.54 2.09 -4.85
CA LEU A 17 -21.19 2.78 -3.61
C LEU A 17 -20.79 4.23 -3.88
N ASN A 18 -19.97 4.49 -4.90
CA ASN A 18 -19.59 5.84 -5.28
C ASN A 18 -20.80 6.69 -5.70
N LEU A 19 -21.78 6.13 -6.40
CA LEU A 19 -23.04 6.82 -6.70
C LEU A 19 -23.78 7.20 -5.42
N LYS A 20 -23.88 6.27 -4.46
CA LYS A 20 -24.52 6.52 -3.16
C LYS A 20 -23.79 7.63 -2.39
N LEU A 21 -22.47 7.55 -2.28
CA LEU A 21 -21.64 8.54 -1.57
C LEU A 21 -21.75 9.93 -2.21
N ARG A 22 -21.76 10.02 -3.54
CA ARG A 22 -21.95 11.30 -4.25
C ARG A 22 -23.34 11.90 -3.99
N LYS A 23 -24.39 11.09 -3.98
CA LYS A 23 -25.74 11.53 -3.63
C LYS A 23 -25.78 12.07 -2.19
N ASP A 24 -25.16 11.34 -1.26
CA ASP A 24 -25.11 11.75 0.15
C ASP A 24 -24.30 13.02 0.35
N ALA A 25 -23.21 13.20 -0.40
CA ALA A 25 -22.41 14.43 -0.37
C ALA A 25 -23.22 15.67 -0.79
N VAL A 26 -24.10 15.55 -1.79
CA VAL A 26 -25.04 16.63 -2.16
C VAL A 26 -25.92 17.00 -0.97
N GLU A 27 -26.56 16.00 -0.37
CA GLU A 27 -27.49 16.19 0.75
C GLU A 27 -26.79 16.76 1.99
N LEU A 28 -25.60 16.29 2.34
CA LEU A 28 -24.82 16.82 3.46
C LEU A 28 -24.45 18.30 3.23
N ARG A 29 -24.05 18.67 2.01
CA ARG A 29 -23.75 20.07 1.66
C ARG A 29 -24.98 20.96 1.75
N GLU A 30 -26.15 20.47 1.33
CA GLU A 30 -27.42 21.19 1.45
C GLU A 30 -27.81 21.42 2.91
N LEU A 31 -27.66 20.40 3.78
CA LEU A 31 -27.95 20.53 5.21
C LEU A 31 -27.06 21.58 5.88
N VAL A 32 -25.76 21.57 5.58
CA VAL A 32 -24.81 22.58 6.06
C VAL A 32 -25.19 23.97 5.55
N ALA A 33 -25.49 24.11 4.26
CA ALA A 33 -25.89 25.38 3.66
C ALA A 33 -27.21 25.94 4.23
N ALA A 34 -28.12 25.07 4.65
CA ALA A 34 -29.37 25.42 5.31
C ALA A 34 -29.20 25.82 6.79
N GLY A 35 -27.98 25.75 7.35
CA GLY A 35 -27.73 26.03 8.76
C GLY A 35 -28.34 24.98 9.70
N THR A 36 -28.47 23.73 9.23
CA THR A 36 -28.93 22.60 10.04
C THR A 36 -27.96 22.37 11.20
N SER A 37 -28.47 22.01 12.38
CA SER A 37 -27.62 21.72 13.55
C SER A 37 -26.72 20.51 13.33
N ASP A 38 -25.55 20.50 13.99
CA ASP A 38 -24.59 19.40 13.93
C ASP A 38 -25.21 18.06 14.37
N ASP A 39 -26.06 18.07 15.40
CA ASP A 39 -26.77 16.87 15.87
C ASP A 39 -27.66 16.27 14.77
N ALA A 40 -28.41 17.10 14.05
CA ALA A 40 -29.29 16.63 12.98
C ALA A 40 -28.49 16.15 11.75
N ILE A 41 -27.35 16.78 11.45
CA ILE A 41 -26.41 16.32 10.42
C ILE A 41 -25.81 14.97 10.82
N GLN A 42 -25.43 14.80 12.09
CA GLN A 42 -24.88 13.56 12.63
C GLN A 42 -25.90 12.42 12.57
N GLU A 43 -27.14 12.64 13.02
CA GLU A 43 -28.23 11.67 12.89
C GLU A 43 -28.47 11.27 11.42
N ARG A 44 -28.36 12.24 10.50
CA ARG A 44 -28.52 11.94 9.07
C ARG A 44 -27.35 11.09 8.54
N LYS A 45 -26.12 11.42 8.92
CA LYS A 45 -24.92 10.65 8.58
C LYS A 45 -25.02 9.21 9.06
N GLU A 46 -25.55 8.97 10.26
CA GLU A 46 -25.76 7.60 10.79
C GLU A 46 -26.74 6.79 9.93
N LYS A 47 -27.82 7.42 9.44
CA LYS A 47 -28.73 6.77 8.48
C LYS A 47 -28.02 6.44 7.17
N MET A 48 -27.20 7.35 6.65
CA MET A 48 -26.39 7.12 5.44
C MET A 48 -25.40 5.96 5.63
N LEU A 49 -24.71 5.89 6.78
CA LEU A 49 -23.79 4.82 7.11
C LEU A 49 -24.48 3.45 7.26
N ASN A 50 -25.69 3.41 7.82
CA ASN A 50 -26.48 2.18 7.86
C ASN A 50 -26.85 1.66 6.45
N GLU A 51 -27.07 2.56 5.50
CA GLU A 51 -27.28 2.20 4.09
C GLU A 51 -25.99 1.66 3.46
N VAL A 52 -24.84 2.30 3.72
CA VAL A 52 -23.52 1.82 3.29
C VAL A 52 -23.23 0.43 3.86
N TYR A 53 -23.40 0.23 5.18
CA TYR A 53 -23.19 -1.06 5.82
C TYR A 53 -24.04 -2.16 5.18
N ARG A 54 -25.33 -1.90 4.92
CA ARG A 54 -26.20 -2.86 4.25
C ARG A 54 -25.71 -3.22 2.84
N MET A 55 -25.26 -2.24 2.06
CA MET A 55 -24.68 -2.49 0.73
C MET A 55 -23.44 -3.37 0.82
N LEU A 56 -22.52 -3.08 1.74
CA LEU A 56 -21.28 -3.83 1.92
C LEU A 56 -21.51 -5.24 2.47
N ALA A 57 -22.40 -5.41 3.44
CA ALA A 57 -22.75 -6.71 4.00
C ALA A 57 -23.40 -7.62 2.95
N TYR A 58 -24.22 -7.07 2.04
CA TYR A 58 -24.76 -7.85 0.91
C TYR A 58 -23.67 -8.22 -0.10
N ALA A 59 -22.68 -7.34 -0.28
CA ALA A 59 -21.60 -7.58 -1.23
C ALA A 59 -20.56 -8.59 -0.74
N PHE A 60 -20.21 -8.53 0.55
CA PHE A 60 -19.03 -9.19 1.15
C PHE A 60 -19.37 -10.17 2.29
N GLY A 61 -20.62 -10.22 2.73
CA GLY A 61 -21.03 -10.91 3.95
C GLY A 61 -20.85 -10.06 5.20
N GLU A 62 -21.50 -10.48 6.29
CA GLU A 62 -21.33 -9.85 7.60
C GLU A 62 -19.99 -10.26 8.23
N PRO A 63 -19.16 -9.31 8.70
CA PRO A 63 -17.93 -9.65 9.41
C PRO A 63 -18.19 -10.49 10.66
N VAL A 64 -17.42 -11.56 10.83
CA VAL A 64 -17.54 -12.44 12.00
C VAL A 64 -17.05 -11.72 13.26
N SER A 65 -17.84 -11.77 14.33
CA SER A 65 -17.40 -11.29 15.65
C SER A 65 -16.67 -12.37 16.45
N HIS A 66 -17.05 -13.64 16.25
CA HIS A 66 -16.44 -14.81 16.87
C HIS A 66 -16.30 -15.96 15.87
N PHE A 67 -15.28 -16.78 16.04
CA PHE A 67 -15.06 -17.99 15.25
C PHE A 67 -14.19 -19.02 15.99
N ASP A 68 -14.28 -20.28 15.56
CA ASP A 68 -13.35 -21.33 15.92
C ASP A 68 -12.35 -21.50 14.76
N TRP A 69 -11.07 -21.68 15.08
CA TRP A 69 -10.02 -21.92 14.09
C TRP A 69 -9.49 -23.35 14.21
N GLU A 70 -9.79 -24.16 13.20
CA GLU A 70 -9.33 -25.54 13.08
C GLU A 70 -8.29 -25.67 11.98
N TYR A 71 -7.18 -26.36 12.27
CA TYR A 71 -6.14 -26.61 11.28
C TYR A 71 -5.36 -27.90 11.58
N ARG A 72 -4.58 -28.35 10.59
CA ARG A 72 -3.54 -29.36 10.79
C ARG A 72 -2.18 -28.74 10.53
N ASP A 73 -1.24 -29.01 11.42
CA ASP A 73 0.15 -28.54 11.25
C ASP A 73 0.94 -29.39 10.25
N ASP A 74 2.19 -29.01 9.99
CA ASP A 74 3.10 -29.73 9.09
C ASP A 74 3.40 -31.17 9.56
N LYS A 75 3.18 -31.47 10.84
CA LYS A 75 3.26 -32.82 11.44
C LYS A 75 1.93 -33.58 11.36
N LYS A 76 0.96 -33.02 10.63
CA LYS A 76 -0.38 -33.54 10.40
C LYS A 76 -1.23 -33.67 11.67
N GLN A 77 -0.84 -33.04 12.78
CA GLN A 77 -1.61 -33.06 14.02
C GLN A 77 -2.78 -32.08 13.94
N TYR A 78 -3.93 -32.47 14.47
CA TYR A 78 -5.13 -31.63 14.49
C TYR A 78 -5.08 -30.66 15.67
N HIS A 79 -5.48 -29.41 15.41
CA HIS A 79 -5.58 -28.34 16.38
C HIS A 79 -6.93 -27.64 16.22
N ILE A 80 -7.48 -27.18 17.34
CA ILE A 80 -8.66 -26.32 17.39
C ILE A 80 -8.44 -25.25 18.45
N ASP A 81 -8.72 -24.00 18.10
CA ASP A 81 -8.78 -22.88 19.04
C ASP A 81 -10.14 -22.20 18.92
N GLN A 82 -10.90 -22.22 20.01
CA GLN A 82 -12.33 -21.90 19.99
C GLN A 82 -12.62 -20.51 20.56
N ASN A 83 -13.76 -19.94 20.13
CA ASN A 83 -14.31 -18.69 20.62
C ASN A 83 -13.32 -17.51 20.52
N LEU A 84 -12.60 -17.45 19.40
CA LEU A 84 -11.71 -16.34 19.06
C LEU A 84 -12.51 -15.16 18.53
N THR A 85 -12.07 -13.95 18.84
CA THR A 85 -12.42 -12.75 18.07
C THR A 85 -11.32 -12.45 17.05
N PRO A 86 -11.59 -11.64 15.99
CA PRO A 86 -10.53 -11.20 15.08
C PRO A 86 -9.36 -10.51 15.79
N GLN A 87 -9.62 -9.76 16.87
CA GLN A 87 -8.60 -9.09 17.67
C GLN A 87 -7.75 -10.10 18.46
N SER A 88 -8.39 -11.04 19.17
CA SER A 88 -7.64 -12.05 19.94
C SER A 88 -6.83 -12.98 19.03
N PHE A 89 -7.32 -13.25 17.81
CA PHE A 89 -6.57 -14.00 16.81
C PHE A 89 -5.33 -13.24 16.34
N PHE A 90 -5.46 -11.95 16.03
CA PHE A 90 -4.33 -11.12 15.65
C PHE A 90 -3.28 -11.07 16.77
N GLU A 91 -3.69 -10.81 18.01
CA GLU A 91 -2.78 -10.75 19.17
C GLU A 91 -2.05 -12.09 19.40
N LYS A 92 -2.77 -13.22 19.33
CA LYS A 92 -2.22 -14.54 19.64
C LYS A 92 -1.32 -15.13 18.55
N TYR A 93 -1.69 -14.97 17.29
CA TYR A 93 -1.06 -15.68 16.17
C TYR A 93 -0.21 -14.80 15.25
N VAL A 94 -0.49 -13.50 15.18
CA VAL A 94 0.32 -12.55 14.42
C VAL A 94 1.24 -11.79 15.38
N GLY A 95 0.69 -11.22 16.45
CA GLY A 95 1.44 -10.61 17.54
C GLY A 95 2.29 -9.40 17.14
N TRP A 96 2.03 -8.80 15.97
CA TRP A 96 2.78 -7.64 15.50
C TRP A 96 2.33 -6.39 16.24
N ASN A 97 3.30 -5.63 16.73
CA ASN A 97 3.04 -4.24 17.09
C ASN A 97 3.07 -3.40 15.80
N LEU A 98 1.90 -2.98 15.31
CA LEU A 98 1.78 -2.22 14.08
C LEU A 98 2.39 -0.81 14.16
N ASP A 99 2.70 -0.32 15.36
CA ASP A 99 3.38 0.96 15.58
C ASP A 99 4.90 0.86 15.42
N ASP A 100 5.45 -0.35 15.37
CA ASP A 100 6.88 -0.57 15.10
C ASP A 100 7.21 -0.41 13.62
N TYR A 101 6.21 -0.28 12.74
CA TYR A 101 6.44 -0.13 11.31
C TYR A 101 6.34 1.32 10.86
N VAL A 102 7.22 1.69 9.95
CA VAL A 102 7.26 3.01 9.31
C VAL A 102 7.17 2.83 7.80
N SER A 103 6.39 3.70 7.15
CA SER A 103 6.41 3.83 5.71
C SER A 103 7.55 4.74 5.28
N ILE A 104 8.48 4.19 4.52
CA ILE A 104 9.59 4.89 3.90
C ILE A 104 9.24 5.13 2.45
N ILE A 105 9.36 6.38 1.98
CA ILE A 105 9.18 6.71 0.57
C ILE A 105 10.48 7.19 -0.08
N ASN A 106 10.53 7.12 -1.40
CA ASN A 106 11.51 7.84 -2.21
C ASN A 106 10.77 8.63 -3.30
N ALA A 107 10.60 9.92 -3.03
CA ALA A 107 10.06 10.91 -3.95
C ALA A 107 11.11 12.01 -4.16
N PRO A 108 11.88 11.97 -5.26
CA PRO A 108 13.01 12.90 -5.48
C PRO A 108 12.57 14.29 -6.01
N THR A 109 11.34 14.72 -5.72
CA THR A 109 10.82 16.02 -6.18
C THR A 109 11.29 17.15 -5.24
N ASP A 110 11.44 18.36 -5.79
CA ASP A 110 12.03 19.50 -5.06
C ASP A 110 11.22 19.91 -3.82
N ASP A 111 9.91 19.67 -3.83
CA ASP A 111 9.00 19.97 -2.71
C ASP A 111 9.08 18.96 -1.56
N LYS A 112 9.81 17.85 -1.73
CA LYS A 112 9.93 16.76 -0.75
C LYS A 112 11.39 16.50 -0.40
N PRO A 113 12.12 17.43 0.25
CA PRO A 113 13.47 17.16 0.71
C PRO A 113 13.55 15.86 1.55
N TYR A 114 14.62 15.11 1.35
CA TYR A 114 14.86 13.87 2.09
C TYR A 114 15.06 14.12 3.59
N ASN A 115 14.87 13.05 4.37
CA ASN A 115 14.98 13.00 5.83
C ASN A 115 13.96 13.90 6.54
N HIS A 116 12.75 13.96 6.00
CA HIS A 116 11.60 14.60 6.60
C HIS A 116 10.36 13.71 6.45
N THR A 117 9.41 13.90 7.36
CA THR A 117 8.13 13.16 7.36
C THR A 117 7.04 13.98 6.70
N TYR A 118 6.17 13.29 5.95
CA TYR A 118 5.08 13.88 5.19
C TYR A 118 3.77 13.15 5.48
N THR A 119 2.67 13.88 5.38
CA THR A 119 1.30 13.35 5.37
C THR A 119 0.56 13.95 4.17
N ILE A 120 -0.59 13.39 3.80
CA ILE A 120 -1.40 13.86 2.69
C ILE A 120 -2.76 14.31 3.23
N GLU A 121 -3.14 15.55 2.94
CA GLU A 121 -4.42 16.10 3.37
C GLU A 121 -5.59 15.22 2.87
N MET A 122 -6.58 14.96 3.74
CA MET A 122 -7.76 14.11 3.48
C MET A 122 -7.47 12.63 3.20
N LEU A 123 -6.21 12.18 3.19
CA LEU A 123 -5.88 10.77 3.00
C LEU A 123 -6.09 9.97 4.29
N GLY A 124 -7.04 9.04 4.27
CA GLY A 124 -7.30 8.16 5.41
C GLY A 124 -8.56 7.31 5.20
N ASN A 125 -8.78 6.38 6.11
CA ASN A 125 -9.92 5.46 6.06
C ASN A 125 -10.65 5.30 7.41
N VAL A 126 -9.98 5.52 8.55
CA VAL A 126 -10.55 5.42 9.89
C VAL A 126 -10.50 6.80 10.56
N LEU A 127 -11.68 7.38 10.80
CA LEU A 127 -11.79 8.67 11.49
C LEU A 127 -11.24 8.58 12.91
N GLY A 128 -10.31 9.47 13.26
CA GLY A 128 -9.61 9.45 14.56
C GLY A 128 -8.60 8.31 14.73
N GLY A 129 -8.33 7.56 13.66
CA GLY A 129 -7.25 6.59 13.61
C GLY A 129 -5.88 7.24 13.39
N ARG A 130 -4.86 6.41 13.24
CA ARG A 130 -3.51 6.84 12.87
C ARG A 130 -3.51 7.46 11.47
N GLU A 131 -2.84 8.59 11.32
CA GLU A 131 -2.68 9.27 10.04
C GLU A 131 -1.66 8.55 9.14
N VAL A 132 -1.69 8.87 7.84
CA VAL A 132 -0.67 8.39 6.91
C VAL A 132 0.59 9.21 7.11
N GLU A 133 1.69 8.55 7.46
CA GLU A 133 3.00 9.19 7.60
C GLU A 133 4.01 8.52 6.67
N HIS A 134 4.79 9.34 5.98
CA HIS A 134 5.82 8.90 5.05
C HIS A 134 7.14 9.58 5.36
N LEU A 135 8.17 8.81 5.75
CA LEU A 135 9.52 9.33 5.84
C LEU A 135 10.17 9.28 4.45
N ASN A 136 10.44 10.43 3.83
CA ASN A 136 11.12 10.46 2.54
C ASN A 136 12.63 10.32 2.73
N VAL A 137 13.27 9.42 1.99
CA VAL A 137 14.72 9.16 2.10
C VAL A 137 15.37 9.01 0.73
N SER A 138 16.70 9.07 0.72
CA SER A 138 17.49 8.77 -0.47
C SER A 138 17.25 7.32 -0.92
N MET A 139 17.37 7.04 -2.22
CA MET A 139 17.19 5.68 -2.72
C MET A 139 18.23 4.69 -2.16
N ALA A 140 19.42 5.17 -1.80
CA ALA A 140 20.43 4.38 -1.12
C ALA A 140 19.95 3.92 0.27
N ASP A 141 19.42 4.83 1.09
CA ASP A 141 18.85 4.49 2.40
C ASP A 141 17.62 3.60 2.26
N PHE A 142 16.75 3.90 1.30
CA PHE A 142 15.56 3.12 0.96
C PHE A 142 15.90 1.64 0.72
N LYS A 143 16.85 1.35 -0.18
CA LYS A 143 17.32 -0.02 -0.46
C LYS A 143 18.01 -0.64 0.76
N GLN A 144 18.84 0.12 1.47
CA GLN A 144 19.60 -0.39 2.60
C GLN A 144 18.70 -0.81 3.77
N LEU A 145 17.61 -0.08 4.02
CA LEU A 145 16.59 -0.44 5.02
C LEU A 145 15.87 -1.73 4.62
N ALA A 146 15.45 -1.85 3.36
CA ALA A 146 14.83 -3.08 2.85
C ALA A 146 15.78 -4.28 2.95
N ILE A 147 17.06 -4.12 2.57
CA ILE A 147 18.08 -5.17 2.68
C ILE A 147 18.27 -5.62 4.12
N LYS A 148 18.36 -4.69 5.07
CA LYS A 148 18.50 -5.02 6.51
C LYS A 148 17.33 -5.87 7.01
N GLN A 149 16.11 -5.49 6.66
CA GLN A 149 14.92 -6.25 7.06
C GLN A 149 14.90 -7.65 6.43
N LEU A 150 15.24 -7.77 5.14
CA LEU A 150 15.36 -9.06 4.46
C LEU A 150 16.44 -9.95 5.08
N GLN A 151 17.59 -9.37 5.44
CA GLN A 151 18.69 -10.07 6.13
C GLN A 151 18.28 -10.53 7.54
N ALA A 152 17.36 -9.83 8.19
CA ALA A 152 16.74 -10.23 9.45
C ALA A 152 15.66 -11.32 9.28
N GLY A 153 15.41 -11.79 8.04
CA GLY A 153 14.43 -12.83 7.75
C GLY A 153 12.99 -12.34 7.68
N GLN A 154 12.78 -11.03 7.57
CA GLN A 154 11.47 -10.40 7.46
C GLN A 154 11.25 -9.93 6.02
N SER A 155 10.09 -10.25 5.44
CA SER A 155 9.71 -9.73 4.12
C SER A 155 9.40 -8.23 4.18
N VAL A 156 9.38 -7.56 3.03
CA VAL A 156 9.18 -6.11 2.94
C VAL A 156 7.99 -5.84 2.04
N TRP A 157 6.92 -5.27 2.60
CA TRP A 157 5.86 -4.69 1.77
C TRP A 157 6.43 -3.50 1.00
N PHE A 158 6.10 -3.37 -0.28
CA PHE A 158 6.52 -2.23 -1.08
C PHE A 158 5.47 -1.82 -2.11
N GLY A 159 5.51 -0.54 -2.47
CA GLY A 159 4.65 0.08 -3.47
C GLY A 159 5.45 0.63 -4.65
N CYS A 160 4.95 0.41 -5.86
CA CYS A 160 5.62 0.75 -7.11
C CYS A 160 4.64 1.08 -8.25
N ASP A 161 5.15 1.57 -9.37
CA ASP A 161 4.42 1.58 -10.65
C ASP A 161 4.70 0.30 -11.43
N VAL A 162 3.96 -0.77 -11.13
CA VAL A 162 4.18 -2.11 -11.70
C VAL A 162 3.98 -2.16 -13.23
N GLY A 163 3.29 -1.16 -13.79
CA GLY A 163 3.00 -1.09 -15.22
C GLY A 163 4.18 -0.63 -16.07
N LYS A 164 5.17 0.05 -15.46
CA LYS A 164 6.32 0.58 -16.18
C LYS A 164 7.39 -0.48 -16.39
N SER A 165 7.91 -0.55 -17.62
CA SER A 165 9.02 -1.44 -18.00
C SER A 165 8.94 -2.85 -17.40
N SER A 166 7.79 -3.51 -17.59
CA SER A 166 7.43 -4.76 -16.92
C SER A 166 6.77 -5.75 -17.89
N ASP A 167 7.32 -6.96 -17.98
CA ASP A 167 6.69 -8.10 -18.67
C ASP A 167 5.93 -8.94 -17.63
N ARG A 168 4.62 -8.71 -17.56
CA ARG A 168 3.73 -9.38 -16.61
C ARG A 168 3.71 -10.90 -16.76
N GLN A 169 3.78 -11.42 -17.99
CA GLN A 169 3.64 -12.86 -18.20
C GLN A 169 4.90 -13.60 -17.75
N LYS A 170 6.08 -13.04 -18.07
CA LYS A 170 7.36 -13.60 -17.62
C LYS A 170 7.71 -13.25 -16.18
N GLY A 171 7.06 -12.24 -15.60
CA GLY A 171 7.33 -11.77 -14.25
C GLY A 171 8.66 -11.05 -14.14
N VAL A 172 8.99 -10.20 -15.12
CA VAL A 172 10.27 -9.48 -15.20
C VAL A 172 10.01 -7.98 -15.16
N MET A 173 10.59 -7.30 -14.16
CA MET A 173 10.54 -5.84 -13.98
C MET A 173 11.97 -5.30 -14.16
N ALA A 174 12.27 -4.77 -15.35
CA ALA A 174 13.62 -4.34 -15.70
C ALA A 174 13.56 -3.16 -16.68
N THR A 175 14.42 -2.16 -16.51
CA THR A 175 14.42 -0.94 -17.34
C THR A 175 14.76 -1.21 -18.81
N ASP A 176 15.42 -2.34 -19.08
CA ASP A 176 15.87 -2.80 -20.39
C ASP A 176 15.01 -3.95 -20.97
N VAL A 177 13.85 -4.23 -20.37
CA VAL A 177 12.96 -5.29 -20.90
C VAL A 177 12.36 -4.94 -22.28
N TYR A 178 12.33 -3.64 -22.62
CA TYR A 178 11.85 -3.12 -23.91
C TYR A 178 12.79 -2.03 -24.45
N ASN A 179 13.24 -2.17 -25.70
CA ASN A 179 14.02 -1.14 -26.40
C ASN A 179 13.11 -0.20 -27.22
N LYS A 180 12.24 0.57 -26.55
CA LYS A 180 11.26 1.44 -27.26
C LYS A 180 11.92 2.59 -27.99
N ASP A 181 12.89 3.24 -27.35
CA ASP A 181 13.64 4.38 -27.87
C ASP A 181 14.35 4.00 -29.19
N GLU A 182 15.04 2.86 -29.20
CA GLU A 182 15.69 2.31 -30.40
C GLU A 182 14.68 1.91 -31.49
N LEU A 183 13.55 1.29 -31.11
CA LEU A 183 12.52 0.87 -32.06
C LEU A 183 11.90 2.06 -32.82
N PHE A 184 11.69 3.18 -32.12
CA PHE A 184 11.01 4.35 -32.67
C PHE A 184 11.95 5.49 -33.06
N ASP A 185 13.26 5.35 -32.81
CA ASP A 185 14.28 6.39 -33.04
C ASP A 185 13.94 7.72 -32.35
N VAL A 186 13.56 7.64 -31.07
CA VAL A 186 13.18 8.79 -30.22
C VAL A 186 13.73 8.63 -28.81
N ASP A 187 14.06 9.74 -28.15
CA ASP A 187 14.44 9.77 -26.73
C ASP A 187 13.17 9.91 -25.85
N LEU A 188 12.91 8.91 -25.01
CA LEU A 188 11.77 8.88 -24.09
C LEU A 188 12.20 9.07 -22.63
N ALA A 189 13.45 9.41 -22.37
CA ALA A 189 14.00 9.50 -21.02
C ALA A 189 13.32 10.63 -20.22
N MET A 190 12.91 10.29 -19.00
CA MET A 190 12.47 11.21 -17.97
C MET A 190 13.04 10.73 -16.64
N SER A 191 13.53 11.66 -15.84
CA SER A 191 13.91 11.38 -14.45
C SER A 191 12.68 10.97 -13.63
N LYS A 192 12.93 10.27 -12.52
CA LYS A 192 11.86 9.90 -11.59
C LYS A 192 11.08 11.09 -11.05
N ALA A 193 11.75 12.23 -10.81
CA ALA A 193 11.11 13.46 -10.36
C ALA A 193 10.18 14.03 -11.44
N GLU A 194 10.66 14.18 -12.69
CA GLU A 194 9.84 14.65 -13.81
C GLU A 194 8.62 13.74 -14.03
N ARG A 195 8.77 12.42 -13.90
CA ARG A 195 7.63 11.50 -14.05
C ARG A 195 6.56 11.69 -12.96
N LEU A 196 6.96 12.02 -11.73
CA LEU A 196 6.04 12.34 -10.64
C LEU A 196 5.35 13.69 -10.88
N ASP A 197 6.13 14.73 -11.17
CA ASP A 197 5.64 16.10 -11.33
C ASP A 197 4.72 16.27 -12.54
N TYR A 198 4.98 15.54 -13.62
CA TYR A 198 4.22 15.62 -14.87
C TYR A 198 3.19 14.50 -15.04
N GLY A 199 2.95 13.69 -14.00
CA GLY A 199 1.87 12.71 -13.97
C GLY A 199 2.08 11.49 -14.88
N GLU A 200 3.32 11.18 -15.25
CA GLU A 200 3.65 9.99 -16.05
C GLU A 200 3.75 8.72 -15.19
N SER A 201 4.16 8.84 -13.93
CA SER A 201 4.39 7.69 -13.04
C SER A 201 4.04 8.03 -11.59
N LEU A 202 3.42 7.09 -10.89
CA LEU A 202 3.09 7.18 -9.47
C LEU A 202 2.88 5.76 -8.92
N MET A 203 2.75 5.59 -7.61
CA MET A 203 2.51 4.27 -7.03
C MET A 203 1.13 3.72 -7.46
N THR A 204 1.11 2.56 -8.13
CA THR A 204 -0.14 1.95 -8.64
C THR A 204 -0.44 0.58 -8.06
N HIS A 205 0.55 -0.10 -7.48
CA HIS A 205 0.40 -1.48 -7.01
C HIS A 205 1.35 -1.81 -5.88
N ALA A 206 0.85 -2.61 -4.93
CA ALA A 206 1.58 -3.09 -3.77
C ALA A 206 1.92 -4.58 -3.88
N MET A 207 3.15 -4.94 -3.50
CA MET A 207 3.67 -6.31 -3.54
C MET A 207 4.59 -6.56 -2.33
N VAL A 208 5.22 -7.73 -2.28
CA VAL A 208 6.13 -8.10 -1.17
C VAL A 208 7.49 -8.52 -1.70
N ILE A 209 8.56 -7.90 -1.22
CA ILE A 209 9.93 -8.34 -1.47
C ILE A 209 10.25 -9.48 -0.49
N THR A 210 10.70 -10.61 -1.03
CA THR A 210 10.99 -11.84 -0.27
C THR A 210 12.44 -12.31 -0.42
N GLY A 211 13.26 -11.56 -1.15
CA GLY A 211 14.68 -11.84 -1.29
C GLY A 211 15.41 -10.79 -2.12
N VAL A 212 16.72 -10.74 -1.96
CA VAL A 212 17.62 -9.86 -2.70
C VAL A 212 18.87 -10.65 -3.07
N ASP A 213 19.37 -10.47 -4.29
CA ASP A 213 20.66 -10.99 -4.72
C ASP A 213 21.72 -9.91 -4.51
N LEU A 214 22.75 -10.24 -3.71
CA LEU A 214 23.85 -9.34 -3.39
C LEU A 214 25.14 -9.86 -4.02
N VAL A 215 25.73 -9.09 -4.93
CA VAL A 215 27.04 -9.37 -5.51
C VAL A 215 28.00 -8.29 -5.02
N ASP A 216 29.09 -8.71 -4.36
CA ASP A 216 30.04 -7.79 -3.71
C ASP A 216 29.39 -6.78 -2.75
N GLY A 217 28.31 -7.22 -2.08
CA GLY A 217 27.54 -6.40 -1.15
C GLY A 217 26.55 -5.43 -1.78
N GLN A 218 26.42 -5.41 -3.11
CA GLN A 218 25.50 -4.55 -3.84
C GLN A 218 24.30 -5.33 -4.38
N PRO A 219 23.06 -4.79 -4.29
CA PRO A 219 21.89 -5.42 -4.86
C PRO A 219 21.96 -5.45 -6.38
N THR A 220 21.66 -6.60 -6.98
CA THR A 220 21.56 -6.73 -8.45
C THR A 220 20.12 -6.94 -8.89
N LYS A 221 19.33 -7.67 -8.10
CA LYS A 221 17.92 -7.96 -8.34
C LYS A 221 17.21 -8.41 -7.07
N TRP A 222 15.89 -8.29 -7.10
CA TRP A 222 14.99 -8.49 -5.99
C TRP A 222 13.93 -9.51 -6.36
N LYS A 223 13.61 -10.40 -5.44
CA LYS A 223 12.57 -11.41 -5.58
C LYS A 223 11.25 -10.86 -5.02
N VAL A 224 10.23 -10.84 -5.86
CA VAL A 224 8.94 -10.21 -5.54
C VAL A 224 7.84 -11.26 -5.54
N GLU A 225 7.09 -11.35 -4.45
CA GLU A 225 5.83 -12.09 -4.34
C GLU A 225 4.68 -11.16 -4.77
N ASN A 226 3.89 -11.61 -5.75
CA ASN A 226 2.75 -10.87 -6.28
C ASN A 226 1.43 -11.59 -5.93
N SER A 227 0.31 -10.89 -6.07
CA SER A 227 -1.04 -11.35 -5.70
C SER A 227 -1.93 -11.75 -6.89
N TRP A 228 -1.34 -11.97 -8.07
CA TRP A 228 -2.07 -12.30 -9.31
C TRP A 228 -2.18 -13.81 -9.60
N GLY A 229 -2.03 -14.64 -8.57
CA GLY A 229 -2.06 -16.10 -8.68
C GLY A 229 -0.78 -16.71 -9.26
N ASP A 230 -0.80 -18.03 -9.49
CA ASP A 230 0.39 -18.83 -9.79
C ASP A 230 0.74 -18.94 -11.30
N LYS A 231 -0.10 -18.37 -12.18
CA LYS A 231 0.02 -18.49 -13.64
C LYS A 231 0.89 -17.44 -14.32
N VAL A 232 1.30 -16.42 -13.58
CA VAL A 232 2.16 -15.33 -14.07
C VAL A 232 3.51 -15.39 -13.37
N GLY A 233 4.56 -14.95 -14.08
CA GLY A 233 5.92 -15.05 -13.57
C GLY A 233 6.34 -16.49 -13.30
N SER A 234 7.12 -16.68 -12.26
CA SER A 234 7.53 -18.01 -11.78
C SER A 234 6.69 -18.40 -10.57
N LYS A 235 5.54 -19.04 -10.81
CA LYS A 235 4.57 -19.43 -9.76
C LYS A 235 4.07 -18.24 -8.94
N GLY A 236 3.75 -17.12 -9.59
CA GLY A 236 3.32 -15.88 -8.95
C GLY A 236 4.46 -14.97 -8.51
N PHE A 237 5.72 -15.42 -8.57
CA PHE A 237 6.87 -14.60 -8.24
C PHE A 237 7.43 -13.86 -9.47
N PHE A 238 7.86 -12.63 -9.23
CA PHE A 238 8.50 -11.74 -10.18
C PHE A 238 9.97 -11.53 -9.78
N VAL A 239 10.79 -11.15 -10.75
CA VAL A 239 12.15 -10.66 -10.53
C VAL A 239 12.21 -9.19 -10.94
N MET A 240 12.77 -8.36 -10.07
CA MET A 240 12.93 -6.93 -10.26
C MET A 240 14.41 -6.60 -10.31
N SER A 241 14.91 -6.00 -11.40
CA SER A 241 16.29 -5.50 -11.44
C SER A 241 16.49 -4.36 -10.46
N ASP A 242 17.71 -4.15 -9.97
CA ASP A 242 18.00 -3.05 -9.05
C ASP A 242 17.75 -1.67 -9.68
N ALA A 243 18.06 -1.50 -10.97
CA ALA A 243 17.76 -0.28 -11.72
C ALA A 243 16.25 -0.01 -11.83
N TRP A 244 15.41 -1.05 -11.92
CA TRP A 244 13.96 -0.85 -11.91
C TRP A 244 13.46 -0.38 -10.54
N MET A 245 14.07 -0.86 -9.45
CA MET A 245 13.77 -0.39 -8.10
C MET A 245 14.10 1.10 -7.94
N ASP A 246 15.21 1.58 -8.50
CA ASP A 246 15.55 3.00 -8.52
C ASP A 246 14.43 3.85 -9.15
N GLU A 247 13.95 3.39 -10.31
CA GLU A 247 13.08 4.18 -11.17
C GLU A 247 11.60 4.15 -10.75
N TYR A 248 11.08 2.99 -10.32
CA TYR A 248 9.63 2.76 -10.23
C TYR A 248 9.15 2.26 -8.87
N CYS A 249 10.02 2.02 -7.89
CA CYS A 249 9.61 1.81 -6.50
C CYS A 249 9.52 3.14 -5.75
N TYR A 250 8.43 3.34 -5.03
CA TYR A 250 8.17 4.60 -4.31
C TYR A 250 8.08 4.43 -2.81
N GLN A 251 7.70 3.24 -2.33
CA GLN A 251 7.43 3.02 -0.92
C GLN A 251 7.92 1.64 -0.48
N VAL A 252 8.50 1.55 0.72
CA VAL A 252 8.72 0.30 1.46
C VAL A 252 8.23 0.49 2.89
N VAL A 253 7.71 -0.57 3.50
CA VAL A 253 7.38 -0.56 4.93
C VAL A 253 8.39 -1.40 5.68
N VAL A 254 9.09 -0.76 6.62
CA VAL A 254 10.14 -1.39 7.42
C VAL A 254 9.91 -1.21 8.91
N ASN A 255 10.48 -2.10 9.71
CA ASN A 255 10.50 -1.95 11.16
C ASN A 255 11.44 -0.80 11.56
N LYS A 256 10.98 0.05 12.48
CA LYS A 256 11.69 1.19 13.07
C LYS A 256 13.03 0.80 13.68
N GLU A 257 13.21 -0.46 14.11
CA GLU A 257 14.48 -0.94 14.65
C GLU A 257 15.64 -0.82 13.65
N PHE A 258 15.37 -0.93 12.34
CA PHE A 258 16.38 -0.85 11.29
C PHE A 258 16.77 0.58 10.91
N LEU A 259 15.99 1.58 11.33
CA LEU A 259 16.30 2.98 11.07
C LEU A 259 17.53 3.41 11.89
N PRO A 260 18.52 4.07 11.26
CA PRO A 260 19.55 4.77 12.01
C PRO A 260 18.95 5.95 12.79
N ASP A 261 19.66 6.42 13.82
CA ASP A 261 19.12 7.40 14.78
C ASP A 261 18.68 8.72 14.13
N ASN A 262 19.39 9.19 13.09
CA ASN A 262 19.00 10.38 12.34
C ASN A 262 17.65 10.20 11.62
N LEU A 263 17.37 9.01 11.08
CA LEU A 263 16.10 8.72 10.42
C LEU A 263 14.97 8.47 11.43
N LYS A 264 15.28 7.92 12.61
CA LYS A 264 14.31 7.83 13.71
C LYS A 264 13.88 9.22 14.18
N GLN A 265 14.83 10.16 14.28
CA GLN A 265 14.54 11.54 14.63
C GLN A 265 13.66 12.20 13.56
N ALA A 266 14.03 12.08 12.28
CA ALA A 266 13.25 12.61 11.16
C ALA A 266 11.83 12.02 11.10
N GLN A 267 11.68 10.71 11.37
CA GLN A 267 10.39 10.03 11.42
C GLN A 267 9.45 10.62 12.48
N ALA A 268 10.01 11.08 13.61
CA ALA A 268 9.26 11.61 14.74
C ALA A 268 8.95 13.11 14.62
N GLU A 269 9.37 13.78 13.54
CA GLU A 269 9.04 15.17 13.26
C GLU A 269 7.55 15.33 12.93
N GLU A 270 7.01 16.54 13.17
CA GLU A 270 5.67 16.88 12.71
C GLU A 270 5.63 16.81 11.17
N PRO A 271 4.69 16.05 10.58
CA PRO A 271 4.71 15.80 9.16
C PRO A 271 4.37 17.07 8.36
N THR A 272 5.09 17.28 7.26
CA THR A 272 4.71 18.27 6.26
C THR A 272 3.44 17.81 5.55
N VAL A 273 2.40 18.64 5.55
CA VAL A 273 1.10 18.31 4.94
C VAL A 273 1.15 18.61 3.44
N LEU A 274 1.04 17.57 2.63
CA LEU A 274 0.94 17.64 1.18
C LEU A 274 -0.52 17.78 0.72
N ALA A 275 -0.71 18.26 -0.50
CA ALA A 275 -2.04 18.45 -1.08
C ALA A 275 -2.78 17.11 -1.28
N PRO A 276 -4.13 17.08 -1.27
CA PRO A 276 -4.90 15.83 -1.38
C PRO A 276 -4.68 15.02 -2.67
N TRP A 277 -4.13 15.64 -3.71
CA TRP A 277 -3.85 15.02 -5.01
C TRP A 277 -2.36 14.79 -5.25
N ASP A 278 -1.52 14.90 -4.22
CA ASP A 278 -0.09 14.58 -4.32
C ASP A 278 0.11 13.13 -4.79
N PRO A 279 1.06 12.84 -5.70
CA PRO A 279 1.28 11.49 -6.21
C PRO A 279 1.70 10.47 -5.13
N MET A 280 2.23 10.92 -3.98
CA MET A 280 2.52 10.03 -2.84
C MET A 280 1.27 9.69 -2.02
N GLY A 281 0.13 10.32 -2.29
CA GLY A 281 -1.17 9.92 -1.75
C GLY A 281 -1.86 8.83 -2.58
N ALA A 282 -1.24 8.36 -3.66
CA ALA A 282 -1.78 7.28 -4.47
C ALA A 282 -2.02 6.02 -3.62
N LEU A 283 -3.19 5.41 -3.78
CA LEU A 283 -3.58 4.19 -3.07
C LEU A 283 -3.43 3.02 -4.03
N ALA A 284 -2.52 2.11 -3.69
CA ALA A 284 -2.12 0.94 -4.47
C ALA A 284 -2.83 -0.35 -4.04
#